data_AF-A0A9R0UBI9-F1
#
_entry.id   AF-A0A9R0UBI9-F1
#
_cell.length_a   1.000
_cell.length_b   1.000
_cell.length_c   1.000
_cell.angle_alpha   90.00
_cell.angle_beta   90.00
_cell.angle_gamma   90.00
#
_symmetry.space_group_name_H-M   'P 1'
#
loop_
_entity.id
_entity.type
_entity.pdbx_description
1 polymer ?
#
loop_
_entity_poly.entity_id
_entity_poly.type
_entity_poly.pdbx_seq_one_letter_code
_entity_poly.pdbx_strand_id
1 'polypeptide(L)'
;MAEKAKYRATDIAAWLTAAGIDDDAARRAGRVIAGAWNAREFYASATYLPLAAALTASRLPLTGLDRVADGLARRFGVHLHDVAAWDREPHWRKEIST
;
A
#
# COMPACT_ATOMS: atom_id res chain seq x y z
N MET A 1 16.78 -2.97 -22.57
CA MET A 1 17.01 -3.74 -21.33
C MET A 1 15.88 -3.41 -20.38
N ALA A 2 14.94 -4.33 -20.14
CA ALA A 2 13.88 -4.09 -19.16
C ALA A 2 14.51 -4.15 -17.76
N GLU A 3 14.60 -3.02 -17.09
CA GLU A 3 15.07 -2.97 -15.70
C GLU A 3 14.19 -3.90 -14.87
N LYS A 4 14.81 -4.86 -14.19
CA LYS A 4 14.10 -5.87 -13.42
C LYS A 4 13.38 -5.13 -12.27
N ALA A 5 12.05 -5.16 -12.25
CA ALA A 5 11.24 -4.45 -11.26
C ALA A 5 11.80 -4.63 -9.83
N LYS A 6 12.08 -3.50 -9.15
CA LYS A 6 12.70 -3.44 -7.81
C LYS A 6 11.76 -4.00 -6.75
N TYR A 7 10.47 -3.69 -6.87
CA TYR A 7 9.44 -4.17 -5.94
C TYR A 7 8.58 -5.22 -6.63
N ARG A 8 8.46 -6.41 -6.05
CA ARG A 8 7.62 -7.48 -6.57
C ARG A 8 6.26 -7.46 -5.88
N ALA A 9 5.20 -7.51 -6.69
CA ALA A 9 3.84 -7.62 -6.17
C ALA A 9 3.64 -8.86 -5.29
N THR A 10 4.31 -9.97 -5.60
CA THR A 10 4.27 -11.21 -4.81
C THR A 10 4.88 -11.03 -3.43
N ASP A 11 5.98 -10.28 -3.30
CA ASP A 11 6.65 -10.06 -2.02
C ASP A 11 5.80 -9.15 -1.12
N ILE A 12 5.19 -8.12 -1.71
CA ILE A 12 4.26 -7.24 -1.00
C ILE A 12 3.02 -8.04 -0.56
N ALA A 13 2.41 -8.81 -1.46
CA ALA A 13 1.25 -9.63 -1.13
C ALA A 13 1.56 -10.64 -0.02
N ALA A 14 2.69 -11.35 -0.10
CA ALA A 14 3.10 -12.30 0.94
C ALA A 14 3.25 -11.63 2.31
N TRP A 15 3.82 -10.42 2.35
CA TRP A 15 3.93 -9.66 3.59
C TRP A 15 2.56 -9.24 4.14
N LEU A 16 1.63 -8.80 3.27
CA LEU A 16 0.27 -8.42 3.67
C LEU A 16 -0.53 -9.62 4.19
N THR A 17 -0.40 -10.79 3.56
CA THR A 17 -1.02 -12.03 4.05
C THR A 17 -0.46 -12.42 5.42
N ALA A 18 0.85 -12.27 5.64
CA ALA A 18 1.45 -12.49 6.96
C ALA A 18 0.98 -11.46 8.01
N ALA A 19 0.54 -10.28 7.58
CA ALA A 19 -0.10 -9.28 8.43
C ALA A 19 -1.61 -9.55 8.68
N GLY A 20 -2.16 -10.64 8.15
CA GLY A 20 -3.55 -11.08 8.37
C GLY A 20 -4.55 -10.62 7.30
N ILE A 21 -4.10 -9.98 6.23
CA ILE A 21 -4.97 -9.56 5.11
C ILE A 21 -5.30 -10.79 4.25
N ASP A 22 -6.55 -10.89 3.80
CA ASP A 22 -7.03 -11.93 2.89
C ASP A 22 -6.13 -12.03 1.64
N ASP A 23 -5.92 -13.25 1.15
CA ASP A 23 -4.95 -13.55 0.08
C ASP A 23 -5.31 -12.83 -1.24
N ASP A 24 -6.59 -12.78 -1.61
CA ASP A 24 -7.01 -12.07 -2.83
C ASP A 24 -6.94 -10.55 -2.67
N ALA A 25 -7.30 -10.05 -1.49
CA ALA A 25 -7.14 -8.64 -1.14
C ALA A 25 -5.66 -8.21 -1.15
N ALA A 26 -4.78 -9.04 -0.57
CA ALA A 26 -3.33 -8.84 -0.51
C ALA A 26 -2.70 -8.84 -1.92
N ARG A 27 -3.11 -9.76 -2.80
CA ARG A 27 -2.65 -9.77 -4.20
C ARG A 27 -3.09 -8.54 -4.98
N ARG A 28 -4.33 -8.08 -4.81
CA ARG A 28 -4.83 -6.86 -5.46
C ARG A 28 -4.02 -5.64 -4.99
N ALA A 29 -3.88 -5.44 -3.69
CA ALA A 29 -3.10 -4.34 -3.14
C ALA A 29 -1.62 -4.43 -3.57
N GLY A 30 -1.01 -5.61 -3.49
CA GLY A 30 0.38 -5.82 -3.87
C GLY A 30 0.69 -5.44 -5.31
N ARG A 31 -0.23 -5.68 -6.26
CA ARG A 31 -0.07 -5.25 -7.66
C ARG A 31 -0.06 -3.73 -7.80
N VAL A 32 -1.01 -3.05 -7.14
CA VAL A 32 -1.13 -1.58 -7.20
C VAL A 32 0.09 -0.92 -6.57
N ILE A 33 0.45 -1.33 -5.36
CA ILE A 33 1.58 -0.77 -4.59
C ILE A 33 2.90 -1.01 -5.33
N ALA A 34 3.14 -2.24 -5.82
CA ALA A 34 4.34 -2.53 -6.60
C ALA A 34 4.42 -1.65 -7.86
N GLY A 35 3.31 -1.45 -8.56
CA GLY A 35 3.24 -0.58 -9.73
C GLY A 35 3.65 0.85 -9.41
N ALA A 36 3.00 1.45 -8.41
CA ALA A 36 3.29 2.81 -7.96
C ALA A 36 4.76 2.98 -7.54
N TRP A 37 5.27 2.07 -6.72
CA TRP A 37 6.65 2.16 -6.21
C TRP A 37 7.71 1.96 -7.30
N ASN A 38 7.47 1.09 -8.29
CA ASN A 38 8.37 0.96 -9.45
C ASN A 38 8.29 2.19 -10.38
N ALA A 39 7.14 2.88 -10.42
CA ALA A 39 7.00 4.19 -11.07
C ALA A 39 7.56 5.37 -10.23
N ARG A 40 8.16 5.09 -9.06
CA ARG A 40 8.69 6.08 -8.11
C ARG A 40 7.62 6.96 -7.46
N GLU A 41 6.37 6.50 -7.45
CA GLU A 41 5.24 7.15 -6.79
C GLU A 41 5.16 6.66 -5.34
N PHE A 42 6.02 7.21 -4.48
CA PHE A 42 6.06 6.91 -3.05
C PHE A 42 5.14 7.82 -2.23
N TYR A 43 4.01 8.24 -2.79
CA TYR A 43 3.01 9.05 -2.10
C TYR A 43 2.22 8.21 -1.10
N ALA A 44 1.71 8.86 -0.05
CA ALA A 44 0.86 8.18 0.92
C ALA A 44 -0.38 7.60 0.24
N SER A 45 -1.13 8.35 -0.59
CA SER A 45 -2.33 7.84 -1.27
C SER A 45 -2.10 6.54 -2.04
N ALA A 46 -1.02 6.48 -2.83
CA ALA A 46 -0.67 5.34 -3.68
C ALA A 46 -0.40 4.05 -2.90
N THR A 47 -0.13 4.16 -1.60
CA THR A 47 0.07 3.02 -0.70
C THR A 47 -1.12 2.81 0.24
N TYR A 48 -1.66 3.87 0.82
CA TYR A 48 -2.71 3.78 1.84
C TYR A 48 -4.07 3.40 1.27
N LEU A 49 -4.44 3.88 0.09
CA LEU A 49 -5.73 3.54 -0.53
C LEU A 49 -5.85 2.05 -0.88
N PRO A 50 -4.88 1.42 -1.58
CA PRO A 50 -4.96 -0.02 -1.82
C PRO A 50 -4.89 -0.83 -0.52
N LEU A 51 -4.19 -0.35 0.51
CA LEU A 51 -4.18 -1.01 1.83
C LEU A 51 -5.53 -0.91 2.54
N ALA A 52 -6.16 0.26 2.55
CA ALA A 52 -7.48 0.46 3.12
C ALA A 52 -8.52 -0.43 2.43
N ALA A 53 -8.53 -0.47 1.10
CA ALA A 53 -9.39 -1.37 0.33
C ALA A 53 -9.15 -2.84 0.68
N ALA A 54 -7.89 -3.24 0.91
CA ALA A 54 -7.56 -4.61 1.29
C ALA A 54 -8.00 -4.96 2.73
N LEU A 55 -7.85 -4.03 3.68
CA LEU A 55 -8.36 -4.20 5.05
C LEU A 55 -9.88 -4.32 5.05
N THR A 56 -10.59 -3.44 4.34
CA THR A 56 -12.05 -3.50 4.19
C THR A 56 -12.52 -4.81 3.57
N ALA A 57 -11.87 -5.26 2.48
CA ALA A 57 -12.18 -6.54 1.86
C ALA A 57 -11.93 -7.74 2.79
N SER A 58 -10.93 -7.62 3.68
CA SER A 58 -10.61 -8.62 4.71
C SER A 58 -11.45 -8.50 5.98
N ARG A 59 -12.40 -7.55 6.04
CA ARG A 59 -13.19 -7.21 7.23
C ARG A 59 -12.33 -6.86 8.46
N LEU A 60 -11.17 -6.27 8.23
CA LEU A 60 -10.26 -5.81 9.26
C LEU A 60 -10.49 -4.32 9.57
N PRO A 61 -10.26 -3.88 10.81
CA PRO A 61 -10.47 -2.50 11.19
C PRO A 61 -9.43 -1.57 10.54
N LEU A 62 -9.91 -0.45 10.01
CA LEU A 62 -9.05 0.59 9.40
C LEU A 62 -8.16 1.31 10.42
N THR A 63 -8.43 1.17 11.73
CA THR A 63 -7.53 1.64 12.79
C THR A 63 -6.14 0.97 12.74
N GLY A 64 -6.03 -0.18 12.07
CA GLY A 64 -4.75 -0.85 11.82
C GLY A 64 -3.98 -0.33 10.60
N LEU A 65 -4.56 0.57 9.81
CA LEU A 65 -4.01 0.99 8.51
C LEU A 65 -2.62 1.62 8.63
N ASP A 66 -2.44 2.58 9.53
CA ASP A 66 -1.13 3.24 9.73
C ASP A 66 -0.05 2.23 10.13
N ARG A 67 -0.40 1.29 11.04
CA ARG A 67 0.52 0.23 11.47
C ARG A 67 0.93 -0.68 10.30
N VAL A 68 -0.01 -1.03 9.44
CA VAL A 68 0.26 -1.90 8.27
C VAL A 68 1.11 -1.14 7.24
N ALA A 69 0.77 0.11 6.95
CA ALA A 69 1.54 0.96 6.03
C ALA A 69 2.97 1.18 6.51
N ASP A 70 3.17 1.51 7.78
CA ASP A 70 4.49 1.68 8.39
C ASP A 70 5.30 0.39 8.37
N GLY A 71 4.67 -0.73 8.72
CA GLY A 71 5.31 -2.05 8.68
C GLY A 71 5.78 -2.41 7.28
N LEU A 72 4.96 -2.12 6.27
CA LEU A 72 5.28 -2.36 4.87
C LEU A 72 6.43 -1.45 4.40
N ALA A 73 6.33 -0.14 4.66
CA ALA A 73 7.37 0.83 4.32
C ALA A 73 8.73 0.44 4.91
N ARG A 74 8.76 0.06 6.20
CA ARG A 74 9.97 -0.43 6.88
C ARG A 74 10.50 -1.72 6.26
N ARG A 75 9.63 -2.68 5.96
CA ARG A 75 10.02 -3.98 5.37
C ARG A 75 10.75 -3.81 4.03
N PHE A 76 10.34 -2.84 3.23
CA PHE A 76 10.85 -2.60 1.88
C PHE A 76 11.84 -1.43 1.80
N GLY A 77 12.16 -0.79 2.93
CA GLY A 77 13.09 0.34 2.98
C GLY A 77 12.61 1.55 2.18
N VAL A 78 11.30 1.80 2.20
CA VAL A 78 10.64 2.90 1.48
C VAL A 78 10.23 3.97 2.47
N HIS A 79 10.34 5.24 2.06
CA HIS A 79 9.74 6.36 2.77
C HIS A 79 8.50 6.84 2.01
N LEU A 80 7.35 6.87 2.68
CA LEU A 80 6.10 7.33 2.10
C LEU A 80 5.94 8.84 2.34
N HIS A 81 5.77 9.60 1.27
CA HIS A 81 5.59 11.04 1.32
C HIS A 81 4.12 11.37 1.59
N ASP A 82 3.83 11.79 2.82
CA ASP A 82 2.52 12.30 3.23
C ASP A 82 2.52 13.83 3.18
N VAL A 83 2.68 14.37 1.97
CA VAL A 83 2.68 15.82 1.71
C VAL A 83 1.57 16.10 0.70
N ALA A 84 0.47 16.69 1.15
CA ALA A 84 -0.72 16.91 0.32
C ALA A 84 -0.41 17.66 -0.99
N ALA A 85 0.53 18.61 -0.99
CA ALA A 85 0.91 19.35 -2.19
C ALA A 85 1.60 18.50 -3.27
N TRP A 86 2.13 17.33 -2.91
CA TRP A 86 2.83 16.41 -3.80
C TRP A 86 2.01 15.17 -4.14
N ASP A 87 0.98 14.90 -3.33
CA ASP A 87 0.09 13.77 -3.50
C ASP A 87 -0.93 14.04 -4.63
N ARG A 88 -1.13 13.05 -5.50
CA ARG A 88 -2.14 13.13 -6.57
C ARG A 88 -3.57 13.15 -6.02
N GLU A 89 -3.77 12.63 -4.83
CA GLU A 89 -5.05 12.58 -4.15
C GLU A 89 -4.93 13.26 -2.78
N PRO A 90 -4.81 14.61 -2.71
CA PRO A 90 -4.55 15.34 -1.46
C PRO A 90 -5.62 15.19 -0.38
N HIS A 91 -6.76 14.56 -0.70
CA HIS A 91 -7.88 14.31 0.20
C HIS A 91 -8.11 12.82 0.48
N TRP A 92 -7.19 11.94 0.09
CA TRP A 92 -7.32 10.48 0.18
C TRP A 92 -7.75 9.98 1.58
N ARG A 93 -7.34 10.65 2.67
CA ARG A 93 -7.77 10.28 4.03
C ARG A 93 -9.29 10.36 4.24
N LYS A 94 -9.99 11.28 3.56
CA LYS A 94 -11.45 11.37 3.63
C LYS A 94 -12.14 10.17 3.00
N GLU A 95 -11.50 9.55 2.01
CA GLU A 95 -12.03 8.39 1.28
C GLU A 95 -11.97 7.09 2.10
N ILE A 96 -11.14 7.07 3.15
CA ILE A 96 -10.93 5.92 4.04
C ILE A 96 -11.79 6.02 5.30
N SER A 97 -12.38 7.20 5.61
CA SER A 97 -13.06 7.47 6.89
C SER A 97 -14.52 6.96 6.96
N THR A 98 -14.90 5.93 6.19
CA THR A 98 -16.29 5.38 6.17
C THR A 98 -16.36 4.01 6.84
#